data_AF-A0A938S5U2-F1
#
_entry.id   AF-A0A938S5U2-F1
#
_cell.length_a   1.000
_cell.length_b   1.000
_cell.length_c   1.000
_cell.angle_alpha   90.00
_cell.angle_beta   90.00
_cell.angle_gamma   90.00
#
_symmetry.space_group_name_H-M   'P 1'
#
loop_
_entity.id
_entity.type
_entity.pdbx_description
1 polymer ?
#
loop_
_entity_poly.entity_id
_entity_poly.type
_entity_poly.pdbx_seq_one_letter_code
_entity_poly.pdbx_strand_id
1 'polypeptide(L)'
;MKNLHTSLAAWLRRAWFPILLVLLLAQLVVQGCSHDPVRPGDRVQGDGIVPAEAVEGMTTSGSADLGVERLSAAEQAEYCASVQAEEGSLKILAARTLSVMFGPQVPPGSWSLTMSCGPASLNMACAYLWNAVLNQVVYIRRINQFLGKSDIDNCLPGGSSTSDLERAGRAVNNCPNTYRASGWTLQRIRQEIDAGRPVVVAVWAGRLPNRGYGYAGGHFVLVVGYN
;
A
#
# COMPACT_ATOMS: atom_id res chain seq x y z
N MET A 1 18.94 -12.32 -66.86
CA MET A 1 18.22 -11.52 -65.85
C MET A 1 17.16 -12.36 -65.11
N LYS A 2 17.55 -13.40 -64.35
CA LYS A 2 16.60 -14.31 -63.66
C LYS A 2 16.72 -14.35 -62.12
N ASN A 3 17.59 -13.54 -61.52
CA ASN A 3 17.92 -13.63 -60.09
C ASN A 3 17.41 -12.47 -59.21
N LEU A 4 16.62 -11.53 -59.74
CA LEU A 4 16.10 -10.39 -58.94
C LEU A 4 14.78 -10.68 -58.22
N HIS A 5 13.97 -11.65 -58.68
CA HIS A 5 12.63 -11.88 -58.13
C HIS A 5 12.60 -12.66 -56.80
N THR A 6 13.62 -13.49 -56.50
CA THR A 6 13.64 -14.30 -55.27
C THR A 6 14.05 -13.51 -54.02
N SER A 7 14.81 -12.42 -54.19
CA SER A 7 15.27 -11.55 -53.10
C SER A 7 14.14 -10.73 -52.49
N LEU A 8 13.24 -10.19 -53.31
CA LEU A 8 12.17 -9.29 -52.86
C LEU A 8 11.10 -10.02 -52.02
N ALA A 9 10.75 -11.26 -52.41
CA ALA A 9 9.78 -12.07 -51.67
C ALA A 9 10.30 -12.49 -50.28
N ALA A 10 11.60 -12.79 -50.17
CA ALA A 10 12.22 -13.11 -48.89
C ALA A 10 12.31 -11.89 -47.97
N TRP A 11 12.55 -10.70 -48.55
CA TRP A 11 12.60 -9.44 -47.80
C TRP A 11 11.21 -9.03 -47.27
N LEU A 12 10.16 -9.12 -48.10
CA LEU A 12 8.79 -8.82 -47.68
C LEU A 12 8.30 -9.76 -46.57
N ARG A 13 8.66 -11.05 -46.59
CA ARG A 13 8.29 -11.97 -45.49
C ARG A 13 8.94 -11.60 -44.15
N ARG A 14 10.15 -11.05 -44.15
CA ARG A 14 10.84 -10.62 -42.91
C ARG A 14 10.31 -9.31 -42.36
N ALA A 15 9.92 -8.37 -43.23
CA ALA A 15 9.44 -7.05 -42.79
C ALA A 15 8.00 -7.09 -42.23
N TRP A 16 7.14 -7.96 -42.75
CA TRP A 16 5.71 -7.95 -42.41
C TRP A 16 5.33 -8.85 -41.22
N PHE A 17 6.12 -9.88 -40.94
CA PHE A 17 5.85 -10.81 -39.84
C PHE A 17 5.76 -10.15 -38.45
N PRO A 18 6.67 -9.22 -38.05
CA PRO A 18 6.56 -8.59 -36.74
C PRO A 18 5.34 -7.65 -36.63
N ILE A 19 4.92 -7.01 -37.74
CA ILE A 19 3.77 -6.11 -37.77
C ILE A 19 2.46 -6.89 -37.60
N LEU A 20 2.34 -8.03 -38.29
CA LEU A 20 1.18 -8.93 -38.16
C LEU A 20 1.09 -9.54 -36.75
N LEU A 21 2.22 -9.89 -36.14
CA LEU A 21 2.26 -10.42 -34.78
C LEU A 21 1.80 -9.39 -33.73
N VAL A 22 2.20 -8.13 -33.87
CA VAL A 22 1.76 -7.04 -32.99
C VAL A 22 0.26 -6.77 -33.13
N LEU A 23 -0.27 -6.79 -34.36
CA LEU A 23 -1.71 -6.60 -34.61
C LEU A 23 -2.56 -7.77 -34.06
N LEU A 24 -2.07 -9.01 -34.16
CA LEU A 24 -2.78 -10.18 -33.62
C LEU A 24 -2.83 -10.16 -32.09
N LEU A 25 -1.74 -9.75 -31.43
CA LEU A 25 -1.70 -9.59 -29.97
C LEU A 25 -2.60 -8.45 -29.48
N ALA A 26 -2.75 -7.38 -30.27
CA ALA A 26 -3.66 -6.27 -29.93
C ALA A 26 -5.13 -6.69 -29.97
N GLN A 27 -5.52 -7.62 -30.86
CA GLN A 27 -6.90 -8.11 -30.95
C GLN A 27 -7.29 -9.06 -29.81
N LEU A 28 -6.34 -9.84 -29.29
CA LEU A 28 -6.57 -10.73 -28.14
C LEU A 28 -6.80 -9.99 -26.81
N VAL A 29 -6.38 -8.73 -26.71
CA VAL A 29 -6.61 -7.89 -25.51
C VAL A 29 -8.02 -7.29 -25.49
N VAL A 30 -8.74 -7.25 -26.63
CA VAL A 30 -10.00 -6.51 -26.76
C VAL A 30 -11.25 -7.38 -26.53
N GLN A 31 -11.17 -8.72 -26.55
CA GLN A 31 -12.36 -9.59 -26.51
C GLN A 31 -12.71 -10.20 -25.14
N GLY A 32 -12.26 -9.59 -24.04
CA GLY A 32 -12.44 -10.14 -22.69
C GLY A 32 -13.47 -9.44 -21.80
N CYS A 33 -14.57 -8.89 -22.32
CA CYS A 33 -15.56 -8.19 -21.47
C CYS A 33 -17.02 -8.45 -21.90
N SER A 34 -17.66 -9.44 -21.29
CA SER A 34 -19.08 -9.34 -20.94
C SER A 34 -19.33 -10.24 -19.74
N HIS A 35 -19.74 -9.68 -18.60
CA HIS A 35 -20.72 -10.29 -17.68
C HIS A 35 -21.08 -9.34 -16.54
N ASP A 36 -22.25 -9.63 -15.97
CA ASP A 36 -23.20 -8.78 -15.24
C ASP A 36 -22.72 -8.25 -13.87
N PRO A 37 -23.35 -7.18 -13.34
CA PRO A 37 -22.99 -6.59 -12.06
C PRO A 37 -23.40 -7.47 -10.86
N VAL A 38 -22.43 -7.78 -10.00
CA VAL A 38 -22.64 -8.39 -8.68
C VAL A 38 -23.09 -7.33 -7.67
N ARG A 39 -24.11 -7.65 -6.87
CA ARG A 39 -24.73 -6.75 -5.87
C ARG A 39 -23.85 -6.60 -4.61
N PRO A 40 -23.88 -5.43 -3.91
CA PRO A 40 -23.11 -5.19 -2.69
C PRO A 40 -23.79 -5.81 -1.46
N GLY A 41 -23.06 -6.56 -0.63
CA GLY A 41 -23.64 -7.18 0.57
C GLY A 41 -22.69 -7.68 1.67
N ASP A 42 -21.49 -8.19 1.35
CA ASP A 42 -20.74 -8.96 2.36
C ASP A 42 -19.59 -8.18 3.01
N ARG A 43 -19.76 -7.88 4.30
CA ARG A 43 -18.73 -7.36 5.21
C ARG A 43 -17.83 -8.50 5.67
N VAL A 44 -16.51 -8.30 5.56
CA VAL A 44 -15.50 -9.15 6.23
C VAL A 44 -14.93 -8.37 7.41
N GLN A 45 -15.03 -8.97 8.58
CA GLN A 45 -14.53 -8.52 9.88
C GLN A 45 -13.01 -8.74 9.91
N GLY A 46 -12.25 -7.67 10.15
CA GLY A 46 -10.79 -7.72 10.25
C GLY A 46 -10.33 -7.63 11.70
N ASP A 47 -9.59 -8.65 12.14
CA ASP A 47 -8.93 -8.72 13.43
C ASP A 47 -7.76 -7.72 13.52
N GLY A 48 -7.59 -7.12 14.71
CA GLY A 48 -6.40 -6.35 15.08
C GLY A 48 -6.42 -4.88 14.67
N ILE A 49 -7.36 -4.10 15.22
CA ILE A 49 -7.42 -2.64 15.08
C ILE A 49 -6.85 -2.01 16.36
N VAL A 50 -5.85 -1.14 16.23
CA VAL A 50 -5.44 -0.23 17.31
C VAL A 50 -6.43 0.94 17.36
N PRO A 51 -7.16 1.16 18.47
CA PRO A 51 -8.12 2.25 18.58
C PRO A 51 -7.41 3.60 18.72
N ALA A 52 -8.05 4.67 18.23
CA ALA A 52 -7.52 6.03 18.18
C ALA A 52 -7.73 6.81 19.50
N GLU A 53 -7.56 6.13 20.63
CA GLU A 53 -7.84 6.69 21.96
C GLU A 53 -6.55 7.05 22.73
N ALA A 54 -5.43 7.22 22.05
CA ALA A 54 -4.23 7.84 22.62
C ALA A 54 -4.29 9.38 22.66
N VAL A 55 -5.49 9.96 22.61
CA VAL A 55 -5.74 11.41 22.75
C VAL A 55 -6.90 11.60 23.74
N GLU A 56 -6.52 11.84 25.00
CA GLU A 56 -7.23 12.46 26.14
C GLU A 56 -8.63 11.94 26.59
N GLY A 57 -8.66 11.35 27.80
CA GLY A 57 -9.70 11.61 28.82
C GLY A 57 -11.00 10.79 28.83
N MET A 58 -11.04 9.79 29.72
CA MET A 58 -12.22 9.09 30.31
C MET A 58 -12.90 7.91 29.58
N THR A 59 -13.32 6.96 30.45
CA THR A 59 -13.85 5.59 30.27
C THR A 59 -15.26 5.46 29.67
N THR A 60 -15.55 4.37 28.95
CA THR A 60 -16.58 3.37 29.33
C THR A 60 -16.31 1.98 28.74
N SER A 61 -16.89 1.00 29.43
CA SER A 61 -16.78 -0.47 29.40
C SER A 61 -17.48 -1.18 28.24
N GLY A 62 -16.89 -2.32 27.80
CA GLY A 62 -17.50 -3.32 26.93
C GLY A 62 -16.56 -4.49 26.67
N SER A 63 -16.41 -5.36 27.66
CA SER A 63 -15.48 -6.50 27.70
C SER A 63 -15.86 -7.64 26.75
N ALA A 64 -14.97 -7.97 25.82
CA ALA A 64 -14.70 -9.35 25.43
C ALA A 64 -13.24 -9.63 25.76
N ASP A 65 -13.06 -10.64 26.62
CA ASP A 65 -11.85 -11.02 27.34
C ASP A 65 -10.77 -11.56 26.38
N LEU A 66 -9.95 -10.65 25.84
CA LEU A 66 -8.62 -10.99 25.37
C LEU A 66 -7.72 -10.84 26.59
N GLY A 67 -7.07 -11.92 27.01
CA GLY A 67 -6.19 -12.02 28.18
C GLY A 67 -4.96 -11.11 28.11
N VAL A 68 -5.19 -9.80 28.02
CA VAL A 68 -4.22 -8.74 28.20
C VAL A 68 -4.15 -8.54 29.70
N GLU A 69 -3.05 -9.00 30.28
CA GLU A 69 -2.70 -8.74 31.67
C GLU A 69 -2.79 -7.21 31.88
N ARG A 70 -3.76 -6.77 32.68
CA ARG A 70 -3.91 -5.34 32.98
C ARG A 70 -2.69 -4.91 33.76
N LEU A 71 -1.92 -3.98 33.19
CA LEU A 71 -0.89 -3.26 33.94
C LEU A 71 -1.49 -2.78 35.25
N SER A 72 -0.79 -3.03 36.35
CA SER A 72 -1.13 -2.47 37.64
C SER A 72 -1.16 -0.94 37.56
N ALA A 73 -1.88 -0.30 38.48
CA ALA A 73 -1.92 1.16 38.54
C ALA A 73 -0.52 1.79 38.68
N ALA A 74 0.44 1.06 39.28
CA ALA A 74 1.83 1.47 39.40
C ALA A 74 2.55 1.43 38.05
N GLU A 75 2.43 0.32 37.29
CA GLU A 75 3.03 0.19 35.96
C GLU A 75 2.45 1.18 34.95
N GLN A 76 1.14 1.46 35.08
CA GLN A 76 0.46 2.44 34.23
C GLN A 76 0.91 3.88 34.55
N ALA A 77 1.15 4.19 35.83
CA ALA A 77 1.71 5.47 36.25
C ALA A 77 3.19 5.62 35.83
N GLU A 78 3.98 4.56 35.91
CA GLU A 78 5.38 4.54 35.45
C GLU A 78 5.48 4.71 33.93
N TYR A 79 4.60 4.05 33.16
CA TYR A 79 4.49 4.24 31.72
C TYR A 79 4.13 5.69 31.36
N CYS A 80 3.10 6.27 31.98
CA CYS A 80 2.72 7.67 31.76
C CYS A 80 3.84 8.66 32.13
N ALA A 81 4.55 8.42 33.25
CA ALA A 81 5.67 9.24 33.68
C ALA A 81 6.86 9.16 32.69
N SER A 82 7.12 7.97 32.12
CA SER A 82 8.16 7.79 31.10
C SER A 82 7.85 8.56 29.81
N VAL A 83 6.58 8.55 29.37
CA VAL A 83 6.12 9.31 28.19
C VAL A 83 6.26 10.82 28.44
N GLN A 84 5.87 11.31 29.62
CA GLN A 84 5.98 12.73 29.98
C GLN A 84 7.44 13.20 30.13
N ALA A 85 8.33 12.34 30.63
CA ALA A 85 9.75 12.63 30.73
C ALA A 85 10.42 12.72 29.34
N GLU A 86 9.97 11.91 28.37
CA GLU A 86 10.40 12.00 26.97
C GLU A 86 9.82 13.22 26.24
N GLU A 87 8.60 13.65 26.55
CA GLU A 87 8.00 14.90 26.05
C GLU A 87 8.75 16.15 26.52
N GLY A 88 9.27 16.15 27.75
CA GLY A 88 10.13 17.23 28.24
C GLY A 88 11.51 17.29 27.57
N SER A 89 11.96 16.19 26.93
CA SER A 89 13.22 16.09 26.21
C SER A 89 13.08 16.25 24.68
N LEU A 90 11.86 16.52 24.17
CA LEU A 90 11.59 16.94 22.79
C LEU A 90 12.09 18.38 22.57
N LYS A 91 13.40 18.57 22.75
CA LYS A 91 14.18 19.62 22.09
C LYS A 91 13.81 19.58 20.63
N ILE A 92 13.15 20.65 20.14
CA ILE A 92 12.96 21.05 18.73
C ILE A 92 13.56 20.00 17.78
N LEU A 93 12.85 18.88 17.58
CA LEU A 93 13.27 17.92 16.58
C LEU A 93 12.95 18.61 15.27
N ALA A 94 13.99 19.05 14.56
CA ALA A 94 13.83 19.65 13.25
C ALA A 94 12.95 18.71 12.41
N ALA A 95 11.91 19.25 11.79
CA ALA A 95 10.99 18.50 10.96
C ALA A 95 11.78 17.55 10.05
N ARG A 96 11.53 16.25 10.17
CA ARG A 96 12.24 15.22 9.40
C ARG A 96 11.33 14.77 8.29
N THR A 97 11.84 14.69 7.07
CA THR A 97 11.09 14.21 5.91
C THR A 97 12.00 13.41 4.98
N LEU A 98 11.49 12.28 4.51
CA LEU A 98 12.07 11.43 3.48
C LEU A 98 11.54 11.88 2.12
N SER A 99 12.43 12.00 1.13
CA SER A 99 12.06 12.38 -0.24
C SER A 99 11.48 11.19 -1.00
N VAL A 100 10.28 10.75 -0.62
CA VAL A 100 9.56 9.69 -1.33
C VAL A 100 8.73 10.30 -2.46
N MET A 101 8.91 9.79 -3.67
CA MET A 101 8.09 10.19 -4.82
C MET A 101 6.66 9.68 -4.67
N PHE A 102 5.69 10.58 -4.80
CA PHE A 102 4.28 10.21 -4.76
C PHE A 102 3.89 9.41 -6.01
N GLY A 103 3.20 8.29 -5.79
CA GLY A 103 2.59 7.45 -6.82
C GLY A 103 1.11 7.22 -6.52
N PRO A 104 0.18 7.55 -7.43
CA PRO A 104 -1.25 7.37 -7.18
C PRO A 104 -1.61 5.88 -7.07
N GLN A 105 -2.61 5.53 -6.26
CA GLN A 105 -3.08 4.14 -6.12
C GLN A 105 -3.86 3.63 -7.35
N VAL A 106 -4.13 4.51 -8.32
CA VAL A 106 -4.84 4.23 -9.57
C VAL A 106 -4.05 4.89 -10.72
N PRO A 107 -3.95 4.27 -11.91
CA PRO A 107 -3.74 5.03 -13.14
C PRO A 107 -4.82 6.13 -13.28
N PRO A 108 -4.70 7.12 -14.21
CA PRO A 108 -5.78 8.09 -14.42
C PRO A 108 -7.15 7.40 -14.54
N GLY A 109 -8.08 7.72 -13.62
CA GLY A 109 -9.35 7.00 -13.41
C GLY A 109 -10.05 7.35 -12.09
N SER A 110 -11.15 6.66 -11.77
CA SER A 110 -11.96 6.95 -10.57
C SER A 110 -11.33 6.38 -9.30
N TRP A 111 -11.02 7.27 -8.35
CA TRP A 111 -10.42 6.95 -7.05
C TRP A 111 -11.33 6.14 -6.12
N SER A 112 -12.65 6.25 -6.28
CA SER A 112 -13.64 5.79 -5.29
C SER A 112 -13.84 4.27 -5.23
N LEU A 113 -13.38 3.52 -6.23
CA LEU A 113 -13.62 2.08 -6.32
C LEU A 113 -12.37 1.23 -6.12
N THR A 114 -11.20 1.86 -5.95
CA THR A 114 -9.94 1.12 -5.91
C THR A 114 -9.53 0.77 -4.49
N MET A 115 -9.11 -0.48 -4.31
CA MET A 115 -8.69 -1.03 -3.02
C MET A 115 -7.17 -1.22 -2.95
N SER A 116 -6.43 -0.42 -3.73
CA SER A 116 -4.98 -0.53 -3.95
C SER A 116 -4.13 0.39 -3.07
N CYS A 117 -4.69 1.03 -2.04
CA CYS A 117 -3.94 1.94 -1.15
C CYS A 117 -2.73 1.26 -0.47
N GLY A 118 -2.85 0.00 -0.07
CA GLY A 118 -1.76 -0.80 0.49
C GLY A 118 -0.64 -1.07 -0.52
N PRO A 119 -0.93 -1.76 -1.64
CA PRO A 119 0.04 -1.98 -2.72
C PRO A 119 0.72 -0.71 -3.22
N ALA A 120 -0.04 0.39 -3.35
CA ALA A 120 0.49 1.69 -3.76
C ALA A 120 1.49 2.26 -2.75
N SER A 121 1.14 2.23 -1.45
CA SER A 121 2.00 2.71 -0.37
C SER A 121 3.26 1.86 -0.24
N LEU A 122 3.13 0.54 -0.36
CA LEU A 122 4.26 -0.39 -0.36
C LEU A 122 5.20 -0.11 -1.55
N ASN A 123 4.65 0.12 -2.75
CA ASN A 123 5.47 0.40 -3.91
C ASN A 123 6.27 1.70 -3.77
N MET A 124 5.65 2.77 -3.24
CA MET A 124 6.35 4.02 -2.94
C MET A 124 7.47 3.84 -1.91
N ALA A 125 7.21 3.07 -0.83
CA ALA A 125 8.20 2.78 0.19
C ALA A 125 9.42 2.02 -0.38
N CYS A 126 9.18 0.99 -1.18
CA CYS A 126 10.25 0.21 -1.80
C CYS A 126 10.99 0.97 -2.90
N ALA A 127 10.29 1.79 -3.70
CA ALA A 127 10.92 2.69 -4.68
C ALA A 127 11.94 3.61 -4.02
N TYR A 128 11.58 4.19 -2.87
CA TYR A 128 12.48 5.02 -2.07
C TYR A 128 13.72 4.25 -1.58
N LEU A 129 13.53 3.07 -0.99
CA LEU A 129 14.63 2.24 -0.46
C LEU A 129 15.64 1.82 -1.54
N TRP A 130 15.20 1.74 -2.79
CA TRP A 130 16.06 1.42 -3.93
C TRP A 130 16.63 2.60 -4.68
N ASN A 131 16.26 3.83 -4.28
CA ASN A 131 16.54 5.02 -5.06
C ASN A 131 16.11 4.84 -6.55
N ALA A 132 14.92 4.30 -6.76
CA ALA A 132 14.40 3.91 -8.07
C ALA A 132 13.06 4.57 -8.38
N VAL A 133 12.81 4.84 -9.66
CA VAL A 133 11.49 5.24 -10.15
C VAL A 133 10.77 3.99 -10.62
N LEU A 134 9.85 3.49 -9.79
CA LEU A 134 9.04 2.32 -10.14
C LEU A 134 7.77 2.75 -10.89
N ASN A 135 7.43 2.00 -11.93
CA ASN A 135 6.13 2.18 -12.59
C ASN A 135 5.02 1.70 -11.65
N GLN A 136 4.34 2.66 -11.01
CA GLN A 136 3.31 2.43 -9.99
C GLN A 136 2.24 1.45 -10.45
N VAL A 137 1.76 1.59 -11.69
CA VAL A 137 0.71 0.74 -12.26
C VAL A 137 1.17 -0.70 -12.41
N VAL A 138 2.39 -0.90 -12.94
CA VAL A 138 2.96 -2.24 -13.16
C VAL A 138 3.17 -2.97 -11.83
N TYR A 139 3.70 -2.28 -10.82
CA TYR A 139 3.97 -2.91 -9.53
C TYR A 139 2.72 -3.15 -8.69
N ILE A 140 1.74 -2.23 -8.68
CA ILE A 140 0.43 -2.49 -8.06
C ILE A 140 -0.21 -3.74 -8.68
N ARG A 141 -0.17 -3.88 -10.02
CA ARG A 141 -0.67 -5.07 -10.70
C ARG A 141 0.06 -6.33 -10.26
N ARG A 142 1.40 -6.32 -10.25
CA ARG A 142 2.21 -7.47 -9.81
C ARG A 142 1.93 -7.86 -8.37
N ILE A 143 1.80 -6.88 -7.46
CA ILE A 143 1.43 -7.13 -6.05
C ILE A 143 0.04 -7.77 -6.00
N ASN A 144 -0.94 -7.24 -6.71
CA ASN A 144 -2.30 -7.79 -6.72
C ASN A 144 -2.34 -9.22 -7.27
N GLN A 145 -1.65 -9.48 -8.38
CA GLN A 145 -1.51 -10.83 -8.95
C GLN A 145 -0.85 -11.81 -7.97
N PHE A 146 0.23 -11.38 -7.30
CA PHE A 146 0.90 -12.18 -6.27
C PHE A 146 -0.02 -12.53 -5.09
N LEU A 147 -0.92 -11.61 -4.74
CA LEU A 147 -1.94 -11.82 -3.70
C LEU A 147 -3.15 -12.62 -4.19
N GLY A 148 -3.12 -13.17 -5.40
CA GLY A 148 -4.20 -13.97 -5.98
C GLY A 148 -5.44 -13.15 -6.34
N LYS A 149 -5.27 -11.85 -6.62
CA LYS A 149 -6.36 -10.93 -6.91
C LYS A 149 -6.47 -10.70 -8.41
N SER A 150 -7.69 -10.58 -8.93
CA SER A 150 -7.95 -10.38 -10.35
C SER A 150 -7.37 -9.06 -10.86
N ASP A 151 -6.84 -9.09 -12.10
CA ASP A 151 -6.34 -7.90 -12.81
C ASP A 151 -7.44 -6.91 -13.21
N ILE A 152 -8.69 -7.37 -13.23
CA ILE A 152 -9.85 -6.59 -13.68
C ILE A 152 -10.13 -5.48 -12.64
N ASP A 153 -9.91 -4.25 -13.09
CA ASP A 153 -10.37 -2.98 -12.53
C ASP A 153 -9.73 -2.39 -11.27
N ASN A 154 -8.55 -2.82 -10.79
CA ASN A 154 -7.94 -2.24 -9.55
C ASN A 154 -8.90 -2.21 -8.33
N CYS A 155 -10.07 -2.86 -8.46
CA CYS A 155 -11.18 -2.93 -7.54
C CYS A 155 -11.05 -4.30 -6.89
N LEU A 156 -10.15 -4.39 -5.91
CA LEU A 156 -10.02 -5.63 -5.15
C LEU A 156 -11.32 -5.87 -4.39
N PRO A 157 -11.94 -7.06 -4.47
CA PRO A 157 -12.78 -7.50 -3.38
C PRO A 157 -11.88 -7.67 -2.15
N GLY A 158 -12.01 -6.77 -1.16
CA GLY A 158 -11.47 -6.97 0.19
C GLY A 158 -10.11 -6.36 0.55
N GLY A 159 -9.56 -5.38 -0.20
CA GLY A 159 -8.33 -4.67 0.24
C GLY A 159 -7.10 -5.58 0.37
N SER A 160 -6.07 -5.11 1.08
CA SER A 160 -4.89 -5.92 1.48
C SER A 160 -4.76 -5.87 3.00
N SER A 161 -4.25 -6.93 3.63
CA SER A 161 -3.84 -6.91 5.03
C SER A 161 -2.38 -6.48 5.20
N THR A 162 -1.93 -6.16 6.41
CA THR A 162 -0.50 -5.91 6.70
C THR A 162 0.37 -7.13 6.37
N SER A 163 -0.16 -8.33 6.59
CA SER A 163 0.49 -9.61 6.23
C SER A 163 0.67 -9.76 4.72
N ASP A 164 -0.31 -9.33 3.94
CA ASP A 164 -0.22 -9.33 2.48
C ASP A 164 0.87 -8.40 2.00
N LEU A 165 0.95 -7.20 2.58
CA LEU A 165 1.96 -6.21 2.23
C LEU A 165 3.37 -6.66 2.62
N GLU A 166 3.54 -7.30 3.78
CA GLU A 166 4.83 -7.90 4.18
C GLU A 166 5.29 -8.94 3.16
N ARG A 167 4.41 -9.90 2.83
CA ARG A 167 4.72 -10.96 1.85
C ARG A 167 5.03 -10.39 0.47
N ALA A 168 4.21 -9.45 0.00
CA ALA A 168 4.40 -8.81 -1.30
C ALA A 168 5.67 -7.95 -1.36
N GLY A 169 6.02 -7.26 -0.26
CA GLY A 169 7.23 -6.46 -0.15
C GLY A 169 8.48 -7.32 -0.39
N ARG A 170 8.53 -8.48 0.26
CA ARG A 170 9.64 -9.44 0.09
C ARG A 170 9.66 -10.08 -1.29
N ALA A 171 8.51 -10.52 -1.80
CA ALA A 171 8.44 -11.36 -2.99
C ALA A 171 8.41 -10.58 -4.31
N VAL A 172 7.66 -9.49 -4.38
CA VAL A 172 7.39 -8.75 -5.63
C VAL A 172 8.28 -7.53 -5.73
N ASN A 173 8.35 -6.79 -4.63
CA ASN A 173 9.10 -5.56 -4.52
C ASN A 173 10.49 -5.79 -3.94
N ASN A 174 11.04 -7.02 -3.98
CA ASN A 174 12.42 -7.38 -3.58
C ASN A 174 12.98 -6.53 -2.40
N CYS A 175 12.13 -6.31 -1.40
CA CYS A 175 12.42 -5.60 -0.16
C CYS A 175 12.51 -6.67 0.93
N PRO A 176 13.62 -7.43 1.01
CA PRO A 176 13.71 -8.61 1.88
C PRO A 176 13.54 -8.28 3.37
N ASN A 177 13.89 -7.05 3.75
CA ASN A 177 13.80 -6.54 5.12
C ASN A 177 12.41 -5.98 5.47
N THR A 178 11.40 -6.09 4.59
CA THR A 178 10.03 -5.72 4.95
C THR A 178 9.53 -6.65 6.05
N TYR A 179 8.89 -6.12 7.08
CA TYR A 179 8.23 -6.87 8.15
C TYR A 179 6.95 -6.16 8.57
N ARG A 180 6.00 -6.89 9.17
CA ARG A 180 4.82 -6.30 9.81
C ARG A 180 5.09 -6.07 11.29
N ALA A 181 4.48 -5.02 11.84
CA ALA A 181 4.46 -4.77 13.27
C ALA A 181 3.10 -4.21 13.70
N SER A 182 2.78 -4.38 14.98
CA SER A 182 1.57 -3.86 15.63
C SER A 182 1.94 -3.22 16.97
N GLY A 183 1.10 -2.31 17.46
CA GLY A 183 1.33 -1.63 18.75
C GLY A 183 2.47 -0.61 18.74
N TRP A 184 2.91 -0.14 17.57
CA TRP A 184 3.92 0.91 17.48
C TRP A 184 3.43 2.23 18.04
N THR A 185 4.26 2.84 18.88
CA THR A 185 4.09 4.22 19.32
C THR A 185 4.48 5.19 18.22
N LEU A 186 4.02 6.45 18.31
CA LEU A 186 4.47 7.51 17.40
C LEU A 186 5.99 7.71 17.47
N GLN A 187 6.58 7.59 18.66
CA GLN A 187 8.02 7.65 18.86
C GLN A 187 8.74 6.55 18.07
N ARG A 188 8.21 5.32 18.04
CA ARG A 188 8.80 4.25 17.22
C ARG A 188 8.76 4.58 15.73
N ILE A 189 7.65 5.13 15.25
CA ILE A 189 7.54 5.59 13.86
C ILE A 189 8.58 6.68 13.58
N ARG A 190 8.75 7.66 14.48
CA ARG A 190 9.79 8.70 14.35
C ARG A 190 11.19 8.10 14.24
N GLN A 191 11.53 7.12 15.07
CA GLN A 191 12.83 6.41 15.01
C GLN A 191 13.07 5.73 13.66
N GLU A 192 12.03 5.14 13.05
CA GLU A 192 12.15 4.56 11.70
C GLU A 192 12.42 5.63 10.64
N ILE A 193 11.70 6.75 10.70
CA ILE A 193 11.88 7.89 9.78
C ILE A 193 13.28 8.52 9.96
N ASP A 194 13.75 8.69 11.19
CA ASP A 194 15.10 9.20 11.47
C ASP A 194 16.17 8.29 10.88
N ALA A 195 15.94 6.97 10.97
CA ALA A 195 16.80 5.95 10.39
C ALA A 195 16.64 5.78 8.87
N GLY A 196 15.90 6.66 8.19
CA GLY A 196 15.74 6.64 6.74
C GLY A 196 14.83 5.50 6.25
N ARG A 197 13.94 4.98 7.08
CA ARG A 197 13.03 3.88 6.74
C ARG A 197 11.59 4.38 6.69
N PRO A 198 10.95 4.45 5.51
CA PRO A 198 9.56 4.87 5.42
C PRO A 198 8.64 3.78 5.99
N VAL A 199 7.50 4.19 6.57
CA VAL A 199 6.59 3.27 7.27
C VAL A 199 5.21 3.29 6.61
N VAL A 200 4.73 2.12 6.17
CA VAL A 200 3.35 1.94 5.71
C VAL A 200 2.48 1.61 6.92
N VAL A 201 1.46 2.43 7.18
CA VAL A 201 0.56 2.26 8.33
C VAL A 201 -0.87 2.02 7.88
N ALA A 202 -1.55 1.10 8.57
CA ALA A 202 -3.00 0.92 8.46
C ALA A 202 -3.71 1.93 9.37
N VAL A 203 -4.67 2.67 8.83
CA VAL A 203 -5.38 3.74 9.54
C VAL A 203 -6.87 3.69 9.20
N TRP A 204 -7.68 4.36 10.01
CA TRP A 204 -9.05 4.69 9.64
C TRP A 204 -9.06 6.05 8.97
N ALA A 205 -9.34 6.11 7.66
CA ALA A 205 -9.31 7.36 6.91
C ALA A 205 -10.27 8.41 7.50
N GLY A 206 -11.38 7.99 8.11
CA GLY A 206 -12.33 8.85 8.81
C GLY A 206 -11.75 9.64 9.98
N ARG A 207 -10.61 9.20 10.53
CA ARG A 207 -9.94 9.83 11.67
C ARG A 207 -8.78 10.75 11.26
N LEU A 208 -8.44 10.80 9.98
CA LEU A 208 -7.38 11.68 9.48
C LEU A 208 -7.93 13.10 9.27
N PRO A 209 -7.33 14.14 9.87
CA PRO A 209 -7.69 15.53 9.59
C PRO A 209 -7.25 15.92 8.16
N ASN A 210 -7.90 16.93 7.57
CA ASN A 210 -7.47 17.61 6.33
C ASN A 210 -7.27 16.72 5.08
N ARG A 211 -7.92 15.56 5.03
CA ARG A 211 -7.77 14.55 3.97
C ARG A 211 -8.24 14.95 2.56
N GLY A 212 -9.08 15.98 2.41
CA GLY A 212 -9.54 16.45 1.09
C GLY A 212 -10.44 15.48 0.31
N TYR A 213 -10.83 14.33 0.90
CA TYR A 213 -11.73 13.33 0.29
C TYR A 213 -12.70 12.71 1.32
N GLY A 214 -13.79 12.09 0.83
CA GLY A 214 -14.91 11.60 1.66
C GLY A 214 -14.80 10.17 2.20
N TYR A 215 -13.97 9.30 1.61
CA TYR A 215 -13.81 7.90 2.02
C TYR A 215 -13.40 7.75 3.49
N ALA A 216 -14.18 7.05 4.31
CA ALA A 216 -13.96 6.96 5.76
C ALA A 216 -13.47 5.60 6.26
N GLY A 217 -13.32 4.60 5.38
CA GLY A 217 -12.98 3.22 5.76
C GLY A 217 -11.52 2.98 6.12
N GLY A 218 -11.16 1.69 6.23
CA GLY A 218 -9.78 1.25 6.45
C GLY A 218 -8.90 1.62 5.28
N HIS A 219 -7.73 2.17 5.56
CA HIS A 219 -6.84 2.71 4.54
C HIS A 219 -5.38 2.47 4.90
N PHE A 220 -4.51 2.42 3.90
CA PHE A 220 -3.06 2.45 4.12
C PHE A 220 -2.51 3.78 3.67
N VAL A 221 -1.63 4.35 4.48
CA VAL A 221 -0.87 5.54 4.13
C VAL A 221 0.62 5.28 4.32
N LEU A 222 1.43 6.01 3.57
CA LEU A 222 2.87 6.02 3.75
C LEU A 222 3.28 7.21 4.62
N VAL A 223 3.87 6.93 5.76
CA VAL A 223 4.49 7.94 6.62
C VAL A 223 5.91 8.19 6.10
N VAL A 224 6.19 9.45 5.75
CA VAL A 224 7.47 9.89 5.21
C VAL A 224 8.15 10.94 6.08
N GLY A 225 7.49 11.43 7.13
CA GLY A 225 8.01 12.53 7.92
C GLY A 225 7.18 12.85 9.15
N TYR A 226 7.69 13.73 10.00
CA TYR A 226 7.02 14.26 11.18
C TYR A 226 7.50 15.67 11.52
N ASN A 227 6.71 16.37 12.33
CA ASN A 227 7.01 17.65 12.97
C ASN A 227 6.89 17.57 14.49
#